data_AF-A0A644XUS3-F1
#
_entry.id   AF-A0A644XUS3-F1
#
_cell.length_a   1.000
_cell.length_b   1.000
_cell.length_c   1.000
_cell.angle_alpha   90.00
_cell.angle_beta   90.00
_cell.angle_gamma   90.00
#
_symmetry.space_group_name_H-M   'P 1'
#
loop_
_entity.id
_entity.type
_entity.pdbx_description
1 polymer ?
#
loop_
_entity_poly.entity_id
_entity_poly.type
_entity_poly.pdbx_seq_one_letter_code
_entity_poly.pdbx_strand_id
1 'polypeptide(L)' 'MPILGGGREKSADYIWLHESTEQFLSKKQLCDLFREVGLQNVTYRSFMFGSCALHTGIKKPCFAAGREAGKPQ' A
#
# COMPACT_ATOMS: atom_id res chain seq x y z
N MET A 1 11.81 -27.86 6.43
CA MET A 1 10.60 -27.80 5.57
C MET A 1 9.61 -28.84 6.08
N PRO A 2 8.30 -28.54 6.26
CA PRO A 2 7.37 -29.55 6.75
C PRO A 2 7.02 -30.51 5.61
N ILE A 3 7.28 -31.80 5.83
CA ILE A 3 7.09 -32.89 4.85
C ILE A 3 5.76 -33.63 5.11
N LEU A 4 4.75 -32.99 5.71
CA LEU A 4 3.48 -33.65 6.01
C LEU A 4 2.31 -32.66 5.79
N GLY A 5 1.58 -32.83 4.68
CA GLY A 5 0.34 -32.09 4.39
C GLY A 5 0.23 -31.42 3.02
N GLY A 6 0.73 -32.04 1.94
CA GLY A 6 0.51 -31.53 0.55
C GLY A 6 1.48 -30.45 0.06
N GLY A 7 2.67 -30.36 0.68
CA GLY A 7 3.63 -29.26 0.55
C GLY A 7 4.52 -29.24 -0.68
N ARG A 8 3.98 -29.28 -1.90
CA ARG A 8 4.77 -29.00 -3.13
C ARG A 8 4.20 -27.93 -4.03
N GLU A 9 2.88 -27.87 -4.19
CA GLU A 9 2.26 -26.90 -5.10
C GLU A 9 2.24 -25.48 -4.50
N LYS A 10 1.93 -25.38 -3.21
CA LYS A 10 1.85 -24.07 -2.52
C LYS A 10 3.20 -23.49 -2.13
N SER A 11 4.27 -24.29 -2.18
CA SER A 11 5.61 -23.84 -1.78
C SER A 11 6.09 -22.68 -2.65
N ALA A 12 5.74 -22.68 -3.94
CA ALA A 12 6.06 -21.59 -4.86
C ALA A 12 5.34 -20.29 -4.47
N ASP A 13 4.05 -20.33 -4.12
CA ASP A 13 3.28 -19.15 -3.70
C ASP A 13 3.85 -18.53 -2.41
N TYR A 14 4.27 -19.36 -1.46
CA TYR A 14 4.90 -18.88 -0.23
C TYR A 14 6.28 -18.25 -0.48
N ILE A 15 7.08 -18.83 -1.38
CA ILE A 15 8.37 -18.27 -1.78
C ILE A 15 8.14 -16.93 -2.47
N TRP A 16 7.22 -16.87 -3.44
CA TRP A 16 6.89 -15.64 -4.15
C TRP A 16 6.40 -14.53 -3.20
N LEU A 17 5.56 -14.86 -2.23
CA LEU A 17 5.10 -13.91 -1.21
C LEU A 17 6.29 -13.35 -0.41
N HIS A 18 7.19 -14.22 0.05
CA HIS A 18 8.37 -13.83 0.79
C HIS A 18 9.28 -12.90 -0.04
N GLU A 19 9.64 -13.32 -1.25
CA GLU A 19 10.48 -12.54 -2.16
C GLU A 19 9.85 -11.18 -2.48
N SER A 20 8.54 -11.14 -2.73
CA SER A 20 7.81 -9.89 -3.00
C SER A 20 7.81 -8.95 -1.80
N THR A 21 7.71 -9.48 -0.57
CA THR A 21 7.79 -8.66 0.65
C THR A 21 9.20 -8.14 0.92
N GLU A 22 10.25 -8.90 0.60
CA GLU A 22 11.64 -8.45 0.73
C GLU A 22 12.00 -7.39 -0.31
N GLN A 23 11.51 -7.52 -1.54
CA GLN A 23 11.73 -6.55 -2.61
C GLN A 23 10.86 -5.28 -2.46
N PHE A 24 9.93 -5.27 -1.51
CA PHE A 24 9.04 -4.14 -1.30
C PHE A 24 9.80 -2.91 -0.76
N LEU A 25 9.31 -1.72 -1.12
CA LEU A 25 9.91 -0.45 -0.71
C LEU A 25 9.88 -0.30 0.82
N SER A 26 10.96 0.28 1.37
CA SER A 26 10.96 0.65 2.79
C SER A 26 9.87 1.69 3.07
N LYS A 27 9.41 1.74 4.33
CA LYS A 27 8.37 2.68 4.78
C LYS A 27 8.64 4.14 4.38
N LYS A 28 9.91 4.55 4.37
CA LYS A 28 10.32 5.91 3.99
C LYS A 28 10.25 6.10 2.47
N GLN A 29 10.81 5.17 1.70
CA GLN A 29 10.78 5.23 0.23
C GLN A 29 9.35 5.22 -0.31
N LEU A 30 8.46 4.42 0.28
CA LEU A 30 7.05 4.42 -0.12
C LEU A 30 6.36 5.76 0.19
N CYS A 31 6.70 6.39 1.32
CA CYS A 31 6.21 7.72 1.67
C CYS A 31 6.71 8.80 0.70
N ASP A 32 7.98 8.71 0.29
CA ASP A 32 8.56 9.63 -0.69
C ASP A 32 7.95 9.43 -2.09
N LEU A 33 7.70 8.18 -2.49
CA LEU A 33 6.96 7.87 -3.73
C LEU A 33 5.56 8.50 -3.72
N PHE A 34 4.84 8.43 -2.59
CA PHE A 34 3.52 9.05 -2.45
C PHE A 34 3.58 10.57 -2.58
N ARG A 35 4.64 11.21 -2.10
CA ARG A 35 4.85 12.66 -2.29
C ARG A 35 5.15 12.99 -3.75
N GLU A 36 5.97 12.16 -4.41
CA GLU A 36 6.32 12.33 -5.82
C GLU A 36 5.09 12.28 -6.74
N VAL A 37 4.15 11.36 -6.50
CA VAL A 37 2.89 11.28 -7.26
C VAL A 37 1.88 12.39 -6.90
N GLY A 38 2.23 13.30 -5.99
CA GLY A 38 1.41 14.48 -5.65
C GLY A 38 0.35 14.26 -4.57
N LEU A 39 0.42 13.18 -3.79
CA LEU A 39 -0.38 13.07 -2.56
C LEU A 39 0.12 14.08 -1.53
N GLN A 40 -0.82 14.71 -0.83
CA GLN A 40 -0.52 15.67 0.24
C GLN A 40 -0.71 15.04 1.61
N ASN A 41 -0.10 15.65 2.62
CA ASN A 41 -0.17 15.20 4.01
C ASN A 41 0.20 13.71 4.16
N VAL A 42 1.24 13.27 3.42
CA VAL A 42 1.67 11.87 3.43
C VAL A 42 2.34 11.55 4.76
N THR A 43 1.76 10.61 5.50
CA THR A 43 2.27 10.13 6.78
C THR A 43 2.28 8.60 6.82
N TYR A 44 3.08 8.03 7.71
CA TYR A 44 3.04 6.60 7.97
C TYR A 44 3.07 6.32 9.47
N ARG A 45 2.39 5.24 9.88
CA ARG A 45 2.41 4.72 11.25
C ARG A 45 2.83 3.25 11.22
N SER A 46 3.90 2.92 11.92
CA SER A 46 4.36 1.54 12.07
C SER A 46 3.61 0.84 13.20
N PHE A 47 3.32 -0.45 13.00
CA PHE A 47 2.72 -1.34 13.99
C PHE A 47 3.59 -2.57 14.17
N MET A 48 3.36 -3.33 15.26
CA MET A 48 4.05 -4.59 15.53
C MET A 48 5.58 -4.48 15.36
N PHE A 49 6.19 -3.47 16.00
CA PHE A 49 7.64 -3.20 15.91
C PHE A 49 8.20 -2.96 14.49
N GLY A 50 7.35 -2.61 13.54
CA GLY A 50 7.76 -2.35 12.16
C GLY A 50 7.49 -3.51 11.21
N SER A 51 6.87 -4.61 11.66
CA SER A 51 6.41 -5.69 10.78
C SER A 51 5.37 -5.23 9.77
N CYS A 52 4.58 -4.20 10.10
CA CYS A 52 3.68 -3.56 9.15
C CYS A 52 3.60 -2.04 9.37
N ALA A 53 3.20 -1.32 8.32
CA ALA A 53 3.02 0.12 8.37
C ALA A 53 1.76 0.52 7.59
N LEU A 54 0.99 1.44 8.17
CA LEU A 54 -0.10 2.12 7.49
C LEU A 54 0.43 3.41 6.90
N HIS A 55 0.28 3.60 5.60
CA HIS A 55 0.57 4.85 4.91
C HIS A 55 -0.72 5.56 4.53
N THR A 56 -0.78 6.86 4.77
CA THR A 56 -1.94 7.69 4.45
C THR A 56 -1.50 8.90 3.62
N GLY A 57 -2.37 9.36 2.74
CA GLY A 57 -2.15 10.55 1.92
C GLY A 57 -3.48 11.05 1.36
N ILE A 58 -3.59 12.35 1.18
CA ILE A 58 -4.80 13.02 0.69
C ILE A 58 -4.53 13.48 -0.74
N LYS A 59 -5.30 12.97 -1.70
CA LYS A 59 -5.28 13.51 -3.05
C LYS A 59 -5.77 14.95 -2.98
N LYS A 60 -5.07 15.89 -3.62
CA LYS A 60 -5.62 17.23 -3.84
C LYS A 60 -7.03 17.06 -4.39
N PRO A 61 -8.06 17.70 -3.80
CA PRO A 61 -9.34 17.77 -4.46
C PRO A 61 -9.07 18.43 -5.80
N CYS A 62 -9.09 17.64 -6.88
CA CYS A 62 -9.31 18.22 -8.17
C CYS A 62 -10.73 18.76 -8.05
N PHE A 63 -10.87 20.08 -7.94
CA PHE A 63 -12.13 20.71 -8.25
C PHE A 63 -12.46 20.21 -9.65
N ALA A 64 -13.37 19.24 -9.73
CA ALA A 64 -13.91 18.79 -10.97
C ALA A 64 -14.63 20.02 -11.51
N ALA A 65 -13.96 20.74 -12.40
CA ALA A 65 -14.59 21.67 -13.30
C ALA A 65 -15.74 20.90 -13.97
N GLY A 66 -16.98 21.21 -13.57
CA GLY A 66 -18.19 20.64 -14.15
C GLY A 66 -18.67 19.32 -13.55
N ARG A 67 -19.24 19.35 -12.34
CA ARG A 67 -20.54 18.66 -12.13
C ARG A 67 -21.53 19.70 -11.66
N GLU A 68 -22.48 20.00 -12.53
CA GLU A 68 -23.63 20.85 -12.26
C GLU A 68 -24.23 20.50 -10.90
N ALA A 69 -24.38 21.52 -10.06
CA ALA A 69 -25.26 21.50 -8.93
C ALA A 69 -26.69 21.24 -9.42
N GLY A 70 -27.11 19.98 -9.40
CA GLY A 70 -28.52 19.60 -9.47
C GLY A 70 -29.22 20.20 -8.24
N LYS A 71 -30.03 21.24 -8.49
CA LYS A 71 -30.83 21.98 -7.52
C LYS A 71 -31.65 21.06 -6.61
N PRO A 72 -31.87 21.42 -5.33
CA PRO A 72 -32.93 20.80 -4.53
C PRO A 72 -34.30 21.18 -5.13
N GLN A 73 -35.11 20.16 -5.41
CA GLN A 73 -36.56 20.26 -5.55
C GLN A 73 -37.18 19.34 -4.51
#